data_AF-A0A2V8R366-F1
#
_entry.id   AF-A0A2V8R366-F1
#
_cell.length_a   1.000
_cell.length_b   1.000
_cell.length_c   1.000
_cell.angle_alpha   90.00
_cell.angle_beta   90.00
_cell.angle_gamma   90.00
#
_symmetry.space_group_name_H-M   'P 1'
#
loop_
_entity.id
_entity.type
_entity.pdbx_description
1 polymer ?
#
loop_
_entity_poly.entity_id
_entity_poly.type
_entity_poly.pdbx_seq_one_letter_code
_entity_poly.pdbx_strand_id
1 'polypeptide(L)' 'MTAPPQSLFRVEENDVLYLTVGYAQTEQGTAWFDQALIFCPFCGSQIQDREKIRRKSSSQA' A
#
# COMPACT_ATOMS: atom_id res chain seq x y z
N MET A 1 8.18 -3.02 24.62
CA MET A 1 8.31 -3.15 23.14
C MET A 1 8.72 -1.79 22.61
N THR A 2 9.92 -1.65 22.06
CA THR A 2 10.56 -0.34 21.80
C THR A 2 10.34 0.22 20.40
N ALA A 3 9.71 -0.54 19.50
CA ALA A 3 9.08 -0.07 18.28
C ALA A 3 8.05 -1.13 17.83
N PRO A 4 6.90 -0.76 17.25
CA PRO A 4 6.05 -1.74 16.58
C PRO A 4 6.86 -2.39 15.43
N PRO A 5 6.62 -3.69 15.13
CA PRO A 5 7.21 -4.32 13.94
C PRO A 5 6.94 -3.45 12.71
N GLN A 6 7.87 -3.41 11.76
CA GLN A 6 7.69 -2.68 10.51
C GLN A 6 6.35 -3.10 9.89
N SER A 7 5.40 -2.18 9.90
CA SER A 7 4.06 -2.41 9.43
C SER A 7 4.11 -2.65 7.93
N LEU A 8 3.48 -3.73 7.47
CA LEU A 8 3.24 -3.94 6.03
C LEU A 8 2.19 -2.97 5.49
N PHE A 9 1.44 -2.29 6.36
CA PHE A 9 0.60 -1.15 5.99
C PHE A 9 1.45 0.12 5.95
N ARG A 10 1.37 0.84 4.83
CA ARG A 10 2.10 2.09 4.64
C ARG A 10 1.24 3.12 3.90
N VAL A 11 1.30 4.37 4.34
CA VAL A 11 0.68 5.50 3.64
C VAL A 11 1.79 6.20 2.87
N GLU A 12 1.64 6.26 1.54
CA GLU A 12 2.61 6.92 0.66
C GLU A 12 2.40 8.45 0.67
N GLU A 13 3.32 9.20 0.06
CA GLU A 13 3.23 10.67 -0.04
C GLU A 13 1.95 11.15 -0.75
N ASN A 14 1.40 10.32 -1.62
CA ASN A 14 0.12 10.57 -2.25
C ASN A 14 -1.07 10.31 -1.30
N ASP A 15 -0.87 10.04 -0.02
CA ASP A 15 -1.96 9.81 0.95
C ASP A 15 -2.89 8.67 0.46
N VAL A 16 -2.27 7.62 -0.09
CA VAL A 16 -2.91 6.34 -0.39
C VAL A 16 -2.32 5.29 0.55
N LEU A 17 -3.19 4.54 1.22
CA LEU A 17 -2.82 3.42 2.07
C LEU A 17 -2.62 2.16 1.23
N TYR A 18 -1.44 1.58 1.34
CA TYR A 18 -1.04 0.31 0.72
C TYR A 18 -0.79 -0.76 1.78
N LEU A 19 -0.94 -2.01 1.37
CA LEU A 19 -0.46 -3.19 2.06
C LEU A 19 0.57 -3.90 1.19
N THR A 20 1.77 -4.08 1.72
CA THR A 20 2.78 -4.96 1.13
C THR A 20 2.37 -6.40 1.37
N VAL A 21 2.08 -7.13 0.29
CA VAL A 21 1.66 -8.54 0.35
C VAL A 21 2.83 -9.52 0.19
N GLY A 22 3.98 -9.03 -0.25
CA GLY A 22 5.19 -9.82 -0.39
C GLY A 22 6.30 -9.08 -1.12
N TYR A 23 7.35 -9.83 -1.45
CA TYR A 23 8.47 -9.34 -2.26
C TYR A 23 9.04 -10.45 -3.14
N ALA A 24 9.77 -10.06 -4.18
CA ALA A 24 10.58 -10.94 -5.01
C ALA A 24 12.00 -10.38 -5.13
N GLN A 25 12.99 -11.26 -5.18
CA GLN A 25 14.36 -10.88 -5.51
C GLN A 25 14.55 -10.93 -7.01
N THR A 26 15.04 -9.85 -7.60
CA THR A 26 15.36 -9.73 -9.03
C THR A 26 16.83 -9.36 -9.19
N GLU A 27 17.35 -9.46 -10.42
CA GLU A 27 18.72 -9.03 -10.72
C GLU A 27 18.95 -7.53 -10.46
N GLN A 28 17.87 -6.74 -10.41
CA GLN A 28 17.90 -5.30 -10.18
C GLN A 28 17.66 -4.93 -8.70
N GLY A 29 17.41 -5.92 -7.84
CA GLY A 29 17.16 -5.75 -6.41
C GLY A 29 15.83 -6.32 -5.95
N THR A 30 15.37 -5.90 -4.78
CA THR A 30 14.10 -6.37 -4.19
C THR A 30 12.92 -5.61 -4.80
N ALA A 31 12.03 -6.34 -5.45
CA ALA A 31 10.73 -5.84 -5.90
C ALA A 31 9.66 -6.09 -4.83
N TRP A 32 8.85 -5.08 -4.53
CA TRP A 32 7.77 -5.17 -3.55
C TRP A 32 6.42 -5.28 -4.24
N PHE A 33 5.55 -6.14 -3.70
CA PHE A 33 4.18 -6.29 -4.17
C PHE A 33 3.25 -5.51 -3.25
N ASP A 34 2.81 -4.34 -3.70
CA ASP A 34 2.00 -3.42 -2.91
C ASP A 34 0.60 -3.28 -3.47
N GLN A 35 -0.40 -3.44 -2.60
CA GLN A 35 -1.80 -3.37 -2.95
C GLN A 35 -2.46 -2.17 -2.27
N ALA A 36 -3.06 -1.28 -3.07
CA ALA A 36 -3.88 -0.19 -2.53
C ALA A 36 -5.14 -0.76 -1.84
N LEU A 37 -5.40 -0.32 -0.61
CA LEU A 37 -6.50 -0.85 0.20
C LEU A 37 -7.79 -0.02 0.06
N ILE A 38 -8.69 -0.43 -0.84
CA ILE A 38 -10.01 0.19 -0.95
C ILE A 38 -10.89 -0.17 0.26
N PHE A 39 -10.82 -1.43 0.69
CA PHE A 39 -11.57 -1.97 1.82
C PHE A 39 -10.60 -2.46 2.90
N CYS A 40 -11.02 -2.33 4.16
CA CYS A 40 -10.31 -2.86 5.31
C CYS A 40 -10.26 -4.41 5.22
N PRO A 41 -9.07 -5.03 5.27
CA PRO A 41 -8.95 -6.49 5.16
C PRO A 41 -9.51 -7.25 6.37
N PHE A 42 -9.84 -6.55 7.47
CA PHE A 42 -10.34 -7.16 8.70
C PHE A 42 -11.86 -7.13 8.83
N CYS A 43 -12.50 -6.01 8.47
CA CYS A 43 -13.94 -5.80 8.66
C CYS A 43 -14.70 -5.55 7.36
N GLY A 44 -14.01 -5.41 6.22
CA GLY A 44 -14.64 -5.17 4.92
C GLY A 44 -15.17 -3.74 4.72
N SER A 45 -15.11 -2.85 5.72
CA SER A 45 -15.50 -1.45 5.55
C SER A 45 -14.67 -0.76 4.48
N GLN A 46 -15.31 0.08 3.68
CA GLN A 46 -14.59 0.92 2.72
C GLN A 46 -13.80 2.00 3.47
N ILE A 47 -12.49 2.08 3.20
CA ILE A 47 -11.57 3.02 3.86
C ILE A 47 -10.92 4.00 2.87
N GLN A 48 -10.93 3.68 1.58
CA GLN A 48 -10.46 4.57 0.52
C GLN A 48 -11.42 4.54 -0.67
N ASP A 49 -11.38 5.61 -1.47
CA ASP A 49 -12.20 5.75 -2.68
C ASP A 49 -11.38 5.41 -3.93
N ARG A 50 -11.97 4.63 -4.84
CA ARG A 50 -11.30 4.18 -6.07
C ARG A 50 -10.94 5.33 -7.01
N GLU A 51 -11.81 6.33 -7.16
CA GLU A 51 -11.50 7.48 -8.01
C GLU A 51 -10.41 8.33 -7.39
N LYS A 52 -10.45 8.53 -6.07
CA LYS A 52 -9.42 9.27 -5.33
C LYS A 52 -8.07 8.58 -5.48
N ILE A 53 -7.99 7.26 -5.32
CA ILE A 53 -6.76 6.49 -5.56
C ILE A 53 -6.28 6.71 -7.00
N ARG A 54 -7.17 6.54 -8.00
CA ARG A 54 -6.80 6.67 -9.42
C ARG A 54 -6.20 8.04 -9.74
N ARG A 55 -6.82 9.13 -9.26
CA ARG A 55 -6.34 10.51 -9.48
C ARG A 55 -4.97 10.75 -8.85
N LYS A 56 -4.70 10.10 -7.73
CA LYS A 56 -3.48 10.29 -6.96
C LYS A 56 -2.33 9.35 -7.39
N SER A 57 -2.65 8.20 -7.96
CA SER A 57 -1.67 7.24 -8.49
C SER A 57 -1.24 7.54 -9.93
N SER A 58 -2.08 8.20 -10.73
CA SER A 58 -1.76 8.57 -12.12
C SER A 58 -0.75 9.71 -12.26
N SER A 59 -0.47 10.44 -11.17
CA SER A 59 0.41 11.62 -11.17
C SER A 59 1.89 11.28 -10.96
N GLN A 60 2.24 9.99 -10.88
CA GLN A 60 3.60 9.50 -10.64
C GLN A 60 4.07 8.49 -11.72
N ALA A 61 3.49 8.53 -12.91
CA ALA A 61 3.96 7.78 -14.08
C ALA A 61 4.69 8.70 -15.06
#